data_AF-U7NFR5-F1
#
_entry.id   AF-U7NFR5-F1
#
_cell.length_a   1.000
_cell.length_b   1.000
_cell.length_c   1.000
_cell.angle_alpha   90.00
_cell.angle_beta   90.00
_cell.angle_gamma   90.00
#
_symmetry.space_group_name_H-M   'P 1'
#
loop_
_entity.id
_entity.type
_entity.pdbx_description
1 polymer ?
#
loop_
_entity_poly.entity_id
_entity_poly.type
_entity_poly.pdbx_seq_one_letter_code
_entity_poly.pdbx_strand_id
1 'polypeptide(L)'
;MHPNTCVCEVCEQVDNRHRVIILQHPSEVGHSKGTVRVLQQCLTRVEVLVGESPASFSQQGLERLLTGTRTGLLFPCADSQPVESNAAGQIDQWLVLDGTWRKAAKILHLNPQLRQLPCFHFADPPASHYRIRKAPKAGQLSTAEAVAYLFTLTEPATDTEPLLRAQDVLIRKRLAFVPDHHKTKDHEAPDPELPGSLTNY
;
A
#
# COMPACT_ATOMS: atom_id res chain seq x y z
N MET A 1 -4.32 -23.76 -10.84
CA MET A 1 -2.97 -23.63 -10.27
C MET A 1 -2.43 -22.29 -10.75
N HIS A 2 -2.41 -21.25 -9.91
CA HIS A 2 -1.90 -19.94 -10.32
C HIS A 2 -0.38 -20.07 -10.53
N PRO A 3 0.18 -19.69 -11.70
CA PRO A 3 1.62 -19.69 -11.87
C PRO A 3 2.22 -18.76 -10.82
N ASN A 4 3.19 -19.26 -10.06
CA ASN A 4 4.00 -18.48 -9.12
C ASN A 4 4.72 -17.37 -9.92
N THR A 5 4.07 -16.22 -10.04
CA THR A 5 4.60 -15.07 -10.78
C THR A 5 5.57 -14.33 -9.86
N CYS A 6 6.81 -14.81 -9.78
CA CYS A 6 7.90 -14.11 -9.10
C CYS A 6 8.60 -13.16 -10.09
N VAL A 7 9.04 -12.03 -9.56
CA VAL A 7 9.84 -11.00 -10.26
C VAL A 7 11.21 -10.82 -9.62
N CYS A 8 11.62 -11.82 -8.85
CA CYS A 8 12.83 -11.76 -8.04
C CYS A 8 14.09 -11.57 -8.90
N GLU A 9 14.06 -11.98 -10.17
CA GLU A 9 15.14 -11.77 -11.15
C GLU A 9 15.38 -10.31 -11.56
N VAL A 10 14.39 -9.43 -11.35
CA VAL A 10 14.48 -8.00 -11.69
C VAL A 10 14.48 -7.09 -10.46
N CYS A 11 14.44 -7.67 -9.26
CA CYS A 11 14.48 -6.88 -8.03
C CYS A 11 15.92 -6.42 -7.77
N GLU A 12 16.11 -5.10 -7.68
CA GLU A 12 17.35 -4.49 -7.23
C GLU A 12 17.13 -3.86 -5.85
N GLN A 13 18.18 -3.80 -5.02
CA GLN A 13 18.07 -3.29 -3.65
C GLN A 13 17.92 -1.75 -3.64
N VAL A 14 17.02 -1.27 -2.79
CA VAL A 14 16.76 0.13 -2.48
C VAL A 14 17.15 0.35 -1.02
N ASP A 15 18.20 1.13 -0.79
CA ASP A 15 18.67 1.50 0.55
C ASP A 15 17.79 2.60 1.16
N ASN A 16 16.54 2.25 1.47
CA ASN A 16 15.58 3.18 2.05
C ASN A 16 15.96 3.54 3.49
N ARG A 17 15.92 4.83 3.82
CA ARG A 17 16.23 5.37 5.14
C ARG A 17 15.11 5.09 6.13
N HIS A 18 13.85 5.39 5.77
CA HIS A 18 12.73 5.13 6.66
C HIS A 18 12.43 3.63 6.66
N ARG A 19 12.21 3.08 7.85
CA ARG A 19 11.65 1.75 7.95
C ARG A 19 10.20 1.78 7.46
N VAL A 20 9.82 0.77 6.68
CA VAL A 20 8.43 0.57 6.26
C VAL A 20 7.86 -0.66 6.97
N ILE A 21 6.77 -0.48 7.71
CA ILE A 21 6.03 -1.57 8.35
C ILE A 21 4.73 -1.76 7.57
N ILE A 22 4.50 -2.96 7.05
CA ILE A 22 3.29 -3.32 6.32
C ILE A 22 2.44 -4.21 7.20
N LEU A 23 1.22 -3.76 7.53
CA LEU A 23 0.21 -4.61 8.17
C LEU A 23 -0.69 -5.20 7.10
N GLN A 24 -0.45 -6.46 6.78
CA GLN A 24 -1.15 -7.17 5.71
C GLN A 24 -2.32 -8.00 6.25
N HIS A 25 -3.49 -7.84 5.65
CA HIS A 25 -4.65 -8.64 6.00
C HIS A 25 -4.43 -10.14 5.65
N PRO A 26 -4.85 -11.13 6.47
CA PRO A 26 -4.56 -12.56 6.21
C PRO A 26 -5.08 -13.09 4.87
N SER A 27 -6.30 -12.71 4.47
CA SER A 27 -6.87 -13.08 3.15
C SER A 27 -6.13 -12.49 1.93
N GLU A 28 -5.18 -11.58 2.15
CA GLU A 28 -4.29 -11.07 1.12
C GLU A 28 -3.03 -11.94 1.01
N VAL A 29 -2.70 -12.77 2.00
CA VAL A 29 -1.58 -13.70 1.87
C VAL A 29 -1.84 -14.68 0.74
N GLY A 30 -0.89 -14.76 -0.20
CA GLY A 30 -1.02 -15.61 -1.41
C GLY A 30 -2.01 -15.10 -2.46
N HIS A 31 -2.85 -14.10 -2.15
CA HIS A 31 -3.85 -13.52 -3.06
C HIS A 31 -3.57 -12.07 -3.45
N SER A 32 -2.89 -11.30 -2.58
CA SER A 32 -2.33 -10.00 -2.88
C SER A 32 -1.23 -10.26 -3.87
N LYS A 33 -1.56 -10.06 -5.13
CA LYS A 33 -0.98 -9.04 -5.97
C LYS A 33 0.52 -8.66 -5.79
N GLY A 34 1.41 -9.48 -5.24
CA GLY A 34 2.89 -9.47 -5.30
C GLY A 34 3.61 -8.15 -4.98
N THR A 35 2.91 -7.06 -4.71
CA THR A 35 3.46 -5.72 -4.46
C THR A 35 4.14 -5.68 -3.10
N VAL A 36 3.56 -6.31 -2.07
CA VAL A 36 4.24 -6.52 -0.78
C VAL A 36 5.50 -7.36 -0.94
N ARG A 37 5.45 -8.39 -1.80
CA ARG A 37 6.64 -9.19 -2.10
C ARG A 37 7.71 -8.40 -2.85
N VAL A 38 7.31 -7.52 -3.77
CA VAL A 38 8.23 -6.57 -4.43
C VAL A 38 8.89 -5.66 -3.38
N LEU A 39 8.12 -5.11 -2.44
CA LEU A 39 8.65 -4.31 -1.32
C LEU A 39 9.64 -5.12 -0.47
N GLN A 40 9.30 -6.34 -0.05
CA GLN A 40 10.18 -7.22 0.73
C GLN A 40 11.47 -7.62 -0.01
N GLN A 41 11.47 -7.63 -1.34
CA GLN A 41 12.64 -8.00 -2.14
C GLN A 41 13.49 -6.79 -2.53
N CYS A 42 12.91 -5.60 -2.64
CA CYS A 42 13.63 -4.39 -3.04
C CYS A 42 14.10 -3.57 -1.83
N LEU A 43 13.29 -3.41 -0.78
CA LEU A 43 13.62 -2.54 0.34
C LEU A 43 14.56 -3.22 1.34
N THR A 44 15.56 -2.48 1.80
CA THR A 44 16.50 -2.95 2.85
C THR A 44 15.90 -2.83 4.26
N ARG A 45 14.97 -1.90 4.48
CA ARG A 45 14.32 -1.66 5.79
C ARG A 45 12.80 -1.81 5.67
N VAL A 46 12.33 -3.04 5.59
CA VAL A 46 10.89 -3.35 5.54
C VAL A 46 10.55 -4.52 6.46
N GLU A 47 9.44 -4.40 7.17
CA GLU A 47 8.83 -5.48 7.93
C GLU A 47 7.38 -5.67 7.48
N VAL A 48 6.96 -6.93 7.41
CA VAL A 48 5.59 -7.29 7.04
C VAL A 48 5.02 -8.14 8.14
N LEU A 49 3.94 -7.66 8.75
CA LEU A 49 3.18 -8.39 9.76
C LEU A 49 1.82 -8.78 9.17
N VAL A 50 1.43 -10.04 9.32
CA VAL A 50 0.17 -10.55 8.76
C VAL A 50 -0.86 -10.68 9.86
N GLY A 51 -1.97 -9.96 9.77
CA GLY A 51 -2.98 -9.99 10.82
C GLY A 51 -4.15 -9.06 10.57
N GLU A 52 -5.13 -9.13 11.46
CA GLU A 52 -6.24 -8.17 11.48
C GLU A 52 -6.61 -7.70 12.89
N SER A 53 -6.20 -8.43 13.92
CA SER A 53 -6.51 -8.12 15.32
C SER A 53 -5.27 -7.67 16.11
N PRO A 54 -5.45 -6.97 17.24
CA PRO A 54 -4.34 -6.56 18.10
C PRO A 54 -3.49 -7.74 18.54
N ALA A 55 -4.12 -8.85 18.94
CA ALA A 55 -3.42 -10.06 19.35
C ALA A 55 -2.53 -10.63 18.23
N SER A 56 -3.03 -10.65 16.98
CA SER A 56 -2.26 -11.17 15.85
C SER A 56 -1.00 -10.35 15.57
N PHE A 57 -1.07 -9.02 15.69
CA PHE A 57 0.10 -8.15 15.48
C PHE A 57 1.03 -8.11 16.69
N SER A 58 0.48 -8.21 17.90
CA SER A 58 1.25 -8.26 19.15
C SER A 58 2.18 -9.48 19.19
N GLN A 59 1.67 -10.65 18.79
CA GLN A 59 2.47 -11.87 18.67
C GLN A 59 3.63 -11.74 17.68
N GLN A 60 3.53 -10.82 16.72
CA GLN A 60 4.59 -10.53 15.74
C GLN A 60 5.48 -9.35 16.17
N GLY A 61 5.23 -8.79 17.35
CA GLY A 61 6.06 -7.77 17.98
C GLY A 61 5.81 -6.36 17.47
N LEU A 62 4.59 -6.03 17.01
CA LEU A 62 4.24 -4.68 16.55
C LEU A 62 4.57 -3.60 17.61
N GLU A 63 4.30 -3.84 18.89
CA GLU A 63 4.55 -2.86 19.95
C GLU A 63 6.04 -2.52 20.04
N ARG A 64 6.91 -3.53 19.91
CA ARG A 64 8.37 -3.33 19.89
C ARG A 64 8.81 -2.49 18.69
N LEU A 65 8.16 -2.66 17.55
CA LEU A 65 8.46 -1.88 16.35
C LEU A 65 8.02 -0.42 16.48
N LEU A 66 6.93 -0.15 17.20
CA LEU A 66 6.39 1.21 17.39
C LEU A 66 7.05 1.96 18.57
N THR A 67 7.68 1.26 19.50
CA THR A 67 8.24 1.86 20.71
C THR A 67 9.49 2.69 20.40
N GLY A 68 9.51 3.95 20.85
CA GLY A 68 10.69 4.82 20.76
C GLY A 68 10.95 5.42 19.38
N THR A 69 9.99 5.31 18.46
CA THR A 69 10.09 5.76 17.08
C THR A 69 8.93 6.67 16.71
N ARG A 70 9.16 7.69 15.90
CA ARG A 70 8.07 8.52 15.36
C ARG A 70 7.47 7.83 14.14
N THR A 71 6.37 7.11 14.36
CA THR A 71 5.70 6.33 13.30
C THR A 71 4.54 7.10 12.70
N GLY A 72 4.54 7.27 11.38
CA GLY A 72 3.41 7.81 10.62
C GLY A 72 2.56 6.69 10.02
N LEU A 73 1.25 6.75 10.18
CA LEU A 73 0.31 5.85 9.50
C LEU A 73 -0.05 6.44 8.13
N LEU A 74 0.25 5.73 7.04
CA LEU A 74 -0.19 6.10 5.69
C LEU A 74 -1.55 5.46 5.39
N PHE A 75 -2.62 6.21 5.68
CA PHE A 75 -4.00 5.83 5.41
C PHE A 75 -4.89 7.09 5.54
N PRO A 76 -5.96 7.29 4.75
CA PRO A 76 -6.85 8.42 4.98
C PRO A 76 -7.68 8.21 6.26
N CYS A 77 -7.36 8.98 7.30
CA CYS A 77 -8.13 9.11 8.55
C CYS A 77 -8.91 10.43 8.56
N ALA A 78 -9.88 10.57 9.48
CA ALA A 78 -10.62 11.82 9.69
C ALA A 78 -9.68 13.03 9.93
N ASP A 79 -8.66 12.86 10.78
CA ASP A 79 -7.68 13.90 11.09
C ASP A 79 -6.36 13.74 10.33
N SER A 80 -6.37 13.03 9.19
CA SER A 80 -5.14 12.80 8.43
C SER A 80 -4.62 14.06 7.74
N GLN A 81 -3.30 14.20 7.70
CA GLN A 81 -2.62 15.33 7.09
C GLN A 81 -1.97 14.93 5.76
N PRO A 82 -1.79 15.85 4.80
CA PRO A 82 -1.02 15.57 3.59
C PRO A 82 0.41 15.13 3.94
N VAL A 83 0.92 14.08 3.31
CA VAL A 83 2.34 13.70 3.39
C VAL A 83 3.23 14.84 2.86
N GLU A 84 2.71 15.62 1.93
CA GLU A 84 3.34 16.80 1.35
C GLU A 84 3.51 17.97 2.35
N SER A 85 2.96 17.84 3.57
CA SER A 85 3.11 18.83 4.64
C SER A 85 4.40 18.67 5.45
N ASN A 86 4.80 19.73 6.17
CA ASN A 86 6.01 19.73 7.00
C ASN A 86 6.00 18.67 8.12
N ALA A 87 4.82 18.20 8.57
CA ALA A 87 4.70 17.23 9.65
C ALA A 87 5.31 15.87 9.29
N ALA A 88 5.33 15.50 8.01
CA ALA A 88 5.93 14.25 7.54
C ALA A 88 7.47 14.21 7.74
N GLY A 89 8.14 15.38 7.77
CA GLY A 89 9.58 15.47 8.03
C GLY A 89 10.00 15.04 9.44
N GLN A 90 9.03 14.85 10.34
CA GLN A 90 9.26 14.35 11.70
C GLN A 90 9.02 12.84 11.83
N ILE A 91 8.73 12.13 10.74
CA ILE A 91 8.46 10.69 10.78
C ILE A 91 9.76 9.93 10.51
N ASP A 92 10.06 8.95 11.37
CA ASP A 92 11.24 8.07 11.22
C ASP A 92 10.90 6.79 10.46
N GLN A 93 9.64 6.36 10.57
CA GLN A 93 9.16 5.14 9.93
C GLN A 93 7.67 5.22 9.56
N TRP A 94 7.29 4.45 8.55
CA TRP A 94 5.96 4.49 7.97
C TRP A 94 5.25 3.17 8.13
N LEU A 95 4.04 3.22 8.68
CA LEU A 95 3.14 2.09 8.78
C LEU A 95 2.09 2.17 7.65
N VAL A 96 2.02 1.12 6.83
CA VAL A 96 1.13 1.02 5.67
C VAL A 96 0.20 -0.16 5.84
N LEU A 97 -1.09 0.03 5.54
CA LEU A 97 -2.09 -1.03 5.62
C LEU A 97 -2.27 -1.69 4.25
N ASP A 98 -2.07 -3.01 4.17
CA ASP A 98 -2.19 -3.76 2.93
C ASP A 98 -3.47 -4.62 2.89
N GLY A 99 -4.30 -4.32 1.90
CA GLY A 99 -5.48 -5.07 1.53
C GLY A 99 -6.46 -4.22 0.75
N THR A 100 -7.63 -4.79 0.40
CA THR A 100 -8.70 -3.94 -0.14
C THR A 100 -9.05 -2.83 0.85
N TRP A 101 -9.57 -1.70 0.36
CA TRP A 101 -10.00 -0.56 1.20
C TRP A 101 -10.80 -1.00 2.44
N ARG A 102 -11.77 -1.89 2.27
CA ARG A 102 -12.58 -2.44 3.36
C ARG A 102 -11.74 -3.24 4.37
N LYS A 103 -10.74 -4.00 3.92
CA LYS A 103 -9.85 -4.80 4.76
C LYS A 103 -8.84 -3.93 5.51
N ALA A 104 -8.24 -2.94 4.85
CA ALA A 104 -7.35 -1.97 5.48
C ALA A 104 -8.10 -1.14 6.54
N ALA A 105 -9.30 -0.66 6.22
CA ALA A 105 -10.17 0.01 7.19
C ALA A 105 -10.55 -0.90 8.37
N LYS A 106 -10.78 -2.20 8.12
CA LYS A 106 -11.02 -3.20 9.18
C LYS A 106 -9.81 -3.36 10.10
N ILE A 107 -8.59 -3.46 9.55
CA ILE A 107 -7.36 -3.47 10.36
C ILE A 107 -7.31 -2.21 11.24
N LEU A 108 -7.48 -1.01 10.67
CA LEU A 108 -7.45 0.22 11.45
C LEU A 108 -8.56 0.28 12.52
N HIS A 109 -9.74 -0.26 12.24
CA HIS A 109 -10.86 -0.30 13.18
C HIS A 109 -10.61 -1.25 14.36
N LEU A 110 -10.08 -2.44 14.09
CA LEU A 110 -9.83 -3.46 15.11
C LEU A 110 -8.61 -3.15 15.98
N ASN A 111 -7.76 -2.20 15.58
CA ASN A 111 -6.51 -1.87 16.27
C ASN A 111 -6.50 -0.40 16.74
N PRO A 112 -7.17 -0.07 17.86
CA PRO A 112 -7.26 1.30 18.36
C PRO A 112 -5.91 2.01 18.57
N GLN A 113 -4.87 1.26 18.92
CA GLN A 113 -3.50 1.78 19.05
C GLN A 113 -2.96 2.43 17.76
N LEU A 114 -3.38 1.95 16.58
CA LEU A 114 -2.96 2.54 15.31
C LEU A 114 -3.60 3.92 15.08
N ARG A 115 -4.76 4.19 15.68
CA ARG A 115 -5.44 5.48 15.59
C ARG A 115 -4.78 6.57 16.43
N GLN A 116 -3.86 6.20 17.31
CA GLN A 116 -3.06 7.14 18.11
C GLN A 116 -1.84 7.65 17.33
N LEU A 117 -1.51 7.01 16.20
CA LEU A 117 -0.41 7.43 15.35
C LEU A 117 -0.81 8.67 14.53
N PRO A 118 0.11 9.61 14.28
CA PRO A 118 -0.12 10.67 13.30
C PRO A 118 -0.43 10.03 11.95
N CYS A 119 -1.55 10.44 11.37
CA CYS A 119 -2.11 9.81 10.19
C CYS A 119 -1.92 10.71 8.97
N PHE A 120 -1.58 10.12 7.83
CA PHE A 120 -1.25 10.84 6.62
C PHE A 120 -1.92 10.26 5.38
N HIS A 121 -2.23 11.13 4.42
CA HIS A 121 -2.73 10.78 3.10
C HIS A 121 -1.93 11.51 2.01
N PHE A 122 -2.05 11.05 0.77
CA PHE A 122 -1.54 11.80 -0.38
C PHE A 122 -2.60 12.79 -0.84
N ALA A 123 -2.27 14.08 -0.82
CA ALA A 123 -3.19 15.11 -1.31
C ALA A 123 -3.27 15.11 -2.84
N ASP A 124 -2.14 14.85 -3.50
CA ASP A 124 -2.04 14.77 -4.97
C ASP A 124 -1.35 13.45 -5.36
N PRO A 125 -2.04 12.29 -5.20
CA PRO A 125 -1.43 11.02 -5.56
C PRO A 125 -1.19 10.98 -7.09
N PRO A 126 0.00 10.55 -7.54
CA PRO A 126 0.28 10.45 -8.97
C PRO A 126 -0.70 9.49 -9.65
N ALA A 127 -0.87 9.67 -10.95
CA ALA A 127 -1.57 8.68 -11.75
C ALA A 127 -0.84 7.33 -11.61
N SER A 128 -1.58 6.31 -11.18
CA SER A 128 -1.02 4.97 -11.06
C SER A 128 -0.48 4.49 -12.41
N HIS A 129 0.69 3.85 -12.40
CA HIS A 129 1.32 3.25 -13.59
C HIS A 129 0.55 2.01 -14.10
N TYR A 130 -0.57 1.66 -13.45
CA TYR A 130 -1.50 0.57 -13.77
C TYR A 130 -2.27 0.81 -15.08
N ARG A 131 -1.56 0.86 -16.21
CA ARG A 131 -2.10 1.21 -17.54
C ARG A 131 -2.84 0.08 -18.27
N ILE A 132 -2.90 -1.14 -17.72
CA ILE A 132 -3.16 -2.34 -18.57
C ILE A 132 -4.49 -3.09 -18.32
N ARG A 133 -5.41 -2.63 -17.47
CA ARG A 133 -6.88 -2.85 -17.57
C ARG A 133 -7.61 -2.19 -16.40
N LYS A 134 -8.74 -1.53 -16.69
CA LYS A 134 -9.63 -0.77 -15.77
C LYS A 134 -8.88 -0.29 -14.54
N ALA A 135 -8.22 0.87 -14.70
CA ALA A 135 -7.52 1.52 -13.61
C ALA A 135 -8.41 1.49 -12.35
N PRO A 136 -7.88 1.12 -11.18
CA PRO A 136 -8.60 1.44 -9.96
C PRO A 136 -8.88 2.96 -10.00
N LYS A 137 -10.07 3.40 -9.54
CA LYS A 137 -10.53 4.80 -9.67
C LYS A 137 -9.37 5.77 -9.41
N ALA A 138 -9.28 6.86 -10.19
CA ALA A 138 -8.22 7.87 -10.06
C ALA A 138 -7.84 8.12 -8.60
N GLY A 139 -6.54 8.04 -8.28
CA GLY A 139 -6.01 8.15 -6.92
C GLY A 139 -5.80 6.83 -6.16
N GLN A 140 -6.05 5.67 -6.75
CA GLN A 140 -5.76 4.38 -6.12
C GLN A 140 -4.39 3.83 -6.53
N LEU A 141 -3.38 4.13 -5.71
CA LEU A 141 -2.06 3.51 -5.80
C LEU A 141 -2.10 2.09 -5.22
N SER A 142 -1.32 1.19 -5.80
CA SER A 142 -0.93 -0.03 -5.11
C SER A 142 0.00 0.26 -3.93
N THR A 143 0.20 -0.73 -3.05
CA THR A 143 1.09 -0.60 -1.88
C THR A 143 2.53 -0.23 -2.26
N ALA A 144 3.05 -0.78 -3.37
CA ALA A 144 4.40 -0.49 -3.82
C ALA A 144 4.52 0.91 -4.46
N GLU A 145 3.54 1.35 -5.25
CA GLU A 145 3.49 2.73 -5.78
C GLU A 145 3.32 3.75 -4.66
N ALA A 146 2.49 3.45 -3.65
CA ALA A 146 2.30 4.30 -2.49
C ALA A 146 3.61 4.50 -1.73
N VAL A 147 4.37 3.43 -1.49
CA VAL A 147 5.69 3.52 -0.83
C VAL A 147 6.72 4.24 -1.71
N ALA A 148 6.74 3.99 -3.02
CA ALA A 148 7.61 4.72 -3.94
C ALA A 148 7.34 6.23 -3.88
N TYR A 149 6.07 6.63 -4.02
CA TYR A 149 5.68 8.02 -3.98
C TYR A 149 5.98 8.67 -2.62
N LEU A 150 5.70 7.95 -1.52
CA LEU A 150 6.07 8.37 -0.17
C LEU A 150 7.57 8.69 -0.05
N PHE A 151 8.44 7.85 -0.60
CA PHE A 151 9.89 8.10 -0.57
C PHE A 151 10.28 9.31 -1.43
N THR A 152 9.64 9.55 -2.57
CA THR A 152 9.92 10.78 -3.34
C THR A 152 9.67 12.07 -2.54
N LEU A 153 8.73 12.02 -1.57
CA LEU A 153 8.39 13.14 -0.71
C LEU A 153 9.24 13.21 0.57
N THR A 154 9.57 12.06 1.16
CA THR A 154 10.16 11.98 2.51
C THR A 154 11.65 11.62 2.52
N GLU A 155 12.14 11.03 1.43
CA GLU A 155 13.52 10.59 1.21
C GLU A 155 13.96 10.85 -0.24
N PRO A 156 13.96 12.10 -0.73
CA PRO A 156 14.15 12.38 -2.16
C PRO A 156 15.50 11.93 -2.76
N ALA A 157 16.48 11.57 -1.92
CA ALA A 157 17.75 10.99 -2.34
C ALA A 157 17.69 9.47 -2.58
N THR A 158 16.64 8.79 -2.13
CA THR A 158 16.42 7.35 -2.30
C THR A 158 15.91 7.09 -3.72
N ASP A 159 16.64 6.30 -4.50
CA ASP A 159 16.20 5.88 -5.84
C ASP A 159 15.07 4.83 -5.74
N THR A 160 13.88 5.21 -6.18
CA THR A 160 12.69 4.35 -6.19
C THR A 160 12.45 3.63 -7.51
N GLU A 161 13.25 3.91 -8.56
CA GLU A 161 13.08 3.30 -9.88
C GLU A 161 13.12 1.76 -9.84
N PRO A 162 14.04 1.11 -9.08
CA PRO A 162 14.04 -0.35 -8.94
C PRO A 162 12.69 -0.94 -8.49
N LEU A 163 12.04 -0.28 -7.53
CA LEU A 163 10.76 -0.72 -6.98
C LEU A 163 9.65 -0.65 -8.04
N LEU A 164 9.57 0.47 -8.76
CA LEU A 164 8.59 0.69 -9.81
C LEU A 164 8.82 -0.27 -11.00
N ARG A 165 10.07 -0.50 -11.39
CA ARG A 165 10.44 -1.46 -12.44
C ARG A 165 10.04 -2.88 -12.09
N ALA A 166 10.36 -3.35 -10.88
CA ALA A 166 9.98 -4.68 -10.42
C ALA A 166 8.46 -4.86 -10.39
N GLN A 167 7.74 -3.82 -9.96
CA GLN A 167 6.29 -3.77 -10.00
C GLN A 167 5.73 -3.85 -11.43
N ASP A 168 6.28 -3.10 -12.37
CA ASP A 168 5.86 -3.12 -13.78
C ASP A 168 6.05 -4.50 -14.41
N VAL A 169 7.15 -5.19 -14.11
CA VAL A 169 7.38 -6.57 -14.56
C VAL A 169 6.35 -7.51 -13.94
N LEU A 170 6.00 -7.32 -12.67
CA LEU A 170 5.01 -8.16 -11.97
C LEU A 170 3.63 -8.02 -12.63
N ILE A 171 3.25 -6.79 -12.93
CA ILE A 171 2.00 -6.47 -13.63
C ILE A 171 2.01 -7.11 -15.02
N ARG A 172 3.09 -6.91 -15.81
CA ARG A 172 3.24 -7.49 -17.15
C ARG A 172 3.12 -9.01 -17.15
N LYS A 173 3.85 -9.70 -16.26
CA LYS A 173 3.78 -11.17 -16.17
C LYS A 173 2.35 -11.64 -15.85
N ARG A 174 1.62 -10.96 -14.96
CA ARG A 174 0.22 -11.33 -14.66
C ARG A 174 -0.72 -11.22 -15.83
N LEU A 175 -0.56 -10.17 -16.63
CA LEU A 175 -1.42 -9.94 -17.78
C LEU A 175 -1.18 -10.98 -18.87
N ALA A 176 0.05 -11.45 -19.02
CA ALA A 176 0.40 -12.55 -19.92
C ALA A 176 -0.26 -13.88 -19.53
N PHE A 177 -0.66 -14.05 -18.25
CA PHE A 177 -1.36 -15.25 -17.76
C PHE A 177 -2.88 -15.11 -17.72
N VAL A 178 -3.48 -14.05 -18.29
CA VAL A 178 -4.92 -13.96 -18.48
C VAL A 178 -5.30 -14.79 -19.72
N PRO A 179 -5.98 -15.94 -19.58
CA PRO A 179 -6.41 -16.73 -20.74
C PRO A 179 -7.39 -15.92 -21.59
N ASP A 180 -7.36 -16.10 -22.91
CA ASP A 180 -8.17 -15.38 -23.89
C ASP A 180 -9.65 -15.86 -23.88
N HIS A 181 -10.30 -15.81 -22.71
CA HIS A 181 -11.65 -16.31 -22.49
C HIS A 181 -12.52 -15.20 -21.90
N HIS A 182 -12.82 -14.18 -22.70
CA HIS A 182 -14.07 -13.40 -22.71
C HIS A 182 -13.89 -12.19 -23.63
N LYS A 183 -13.97 -12.45 -24.94
CA LYS A 183 -14.60 -11.49 -25.86
C LYS A 183 -16.09 -11.80 -25.89
N THR A 184 -16.91 -10.77 -25.80
CA THR A 184 -18.39 -10.73 -25.90
C THR A 184 -19.19 -11.06 -24.63
N LYS A 185 -19.73 -10.03 -23.97
CA LYS A 185 -21.10 -9.53 -24.20
C LYS A 185 -21.33 -8.20 -23.46
N ASP A 186 -21.89 -7.25 -24.20
CA ASP A 186 -22.42 -5.97 -23.74
C ASP A 186 -23.67 -6.13 -22.85
N HIS A 187 -23.99 -5.02 -22.15
CA HIS A 187 -25.26 -4.57 -21.55
C HIS A 187 -25.27 -4.32 -20.02
N GLU A 188 -25.31 -3.01 -19.69
CA GLU A 188 -26.20 -2.29 -18.74
C GLU A 188 -26.30 -2.77 -17.27
N ALA A 189 -26.11 -1.96 -16.22
CA ALA A 189 -26.57 -0.59 -15.93
C ALA A 189 -25.62 0.13 -14.91
N PRO A 190 -25.72 1.46 -14.70
CA PRO A 190 -24.86 2.19 -13.75
C PRO A 190 -25.33 2.00 -12.29
N ASP A 191 -24.38 1.76 -11.39
CA ASP A 191 -24.58 1.72 -9.93
C ASP A 191 -24.46 3.17 -9.37
N PRO A 192 -25.25 3.57 -8.36
CA PRO A 192 -25.58 4.96 -8.09
C PRO A 192 -24.41 5.75 -7.49
N GLU A 193 -24.38 7.04 -7.82
CA GLU A 193 -23.44 8.03 -7.30
C GLU A 193 -23.44 8.08 -5.77
N LEU A 194 -22.24 8.14 -5.18
CA LEU A 194 -22.06 8.49 -3.77
C LEU A 194 -22.55 9.94 -3.56
N PRO A 195 -23.44 10.22 -2.60
CA PRO A 195 -23.84 11.58 -2.32
C PRO A 195 -22.64 12.37 -1.80
N GLY A 196 -22.46 13.56 -2.38
CA GLY A 196 -21.42 14.50 -2.00
C GLY A 196 -21.57 14.99 -0.56
N SER A 197 -20.46 15.58 -0.10
CA SER A 197 -20.38 16.65 0.90
C SER A 197 -21.56 16.76 1.86
N LEU A 198 -21.36 16.30 3.10
CA LEU A 198 -22.11 16.82 4.24
C LEU A 198 -21.12 17.28 5.31
N THR A 199 -20.76 18.56 5.22
CA THR A 199 -20.80 19.47 6.37
C THR A 199 -22.06 19.21 7.19
N ASN A 200 -21.92 18.82 8.46
CA ASN A 200 -22.51 19.49 9.63
C ASN A 200 -22.44 18.60 10.89
N TYR A 201 -21.85 19.19 11.94
CA TYR A 201 -21.76 18.81 13.35
C TYR A 201 -20.98 17.56 13.75
#